data_AF-A0A7J4GFN8-F1
#
_entry.id   AF-A0A7J4GFN8-F1
#
_cell.length_a   1.000
_cell.length_b   1.000
_cell.length_c   1.000
_cell.angle_alpha   90.00
_cell.angle_beta   90.00
_cell.angle_gamma   90.00
#
_symmetry.space_group_name_H-M   'P 1'
#
loop_
_entity.id
_entity.type
_entity.pdbx_description
1 polymer ?
#
loop_
_entity_poly.entity_id
_entity_poly.type
_entity_poly.pdbx_seq_one_letter_code
_entity_poly.pdbx_strand_id
1 'polypeptide(L)'
;MDLFATEDECEQKLLAGLGPEPLTAEFTVLALKDALNGRRTPIKTALLDQRIVAGLGNIYVSEILHRAHISPLKTAAVVAGKSRRISVAIERIHRQTNEVIFEAIEAGGSTISDFRGVSGSGDLGYFP
;
A
#
# COMPACT_ATOMS: atom_id res chain seq x y z
N MET A 1 2.76 -7.08 -24.55
CA MET A 1 2.25 -7.75 -23.34
C MET A 1 3.09 -8.99 -23.23
N ASP A 2 4.01 -9.00 -22.27
CA ASP A 2 4.95 -10.11 -22.11
C ASP A 2 4.23 -11.26 -21.39
N LEU A 3 4.40 -12.48 -21.88
CA LEU A 3 3.81 -13.69 -21.32
C LEU A 3 4.94 -14.60 -20.85
N PHE A 4 4.78 -15.18 -19.68
CA PHE A 4 5.71 -16.12 -19.06
C PHE A 4 4.93 -17.27 -18.42
N ALA A 5 5.59 -18.39 -18.15
CA ALA A 5 4.96 -19.52 -17.49
C ALA A 5 4.71 -19.18 -16.00
N THR A 6 3.57 -19.60 -15.44
CA THR A 6 3.23 -19.32 -14.03
C THR A 6 4.27 -19.86 -13.04
N GLU A 7 4.98 -20.94 -13.40
CA GLU A 7 6.08 -21.47 -12.60
C GLU A 7 7.28 -20.52 -12.48
N ASP A 8 7.48 -19.65 -13.48
CA ASP A 8 8.59 -18.68 -13.53
C ASP A 8 8.23 -17.34 -12.87
N GLU A 9 7.06 -17.22 -12.24
CA GLU A 9 6.53 -15.97 -11.68
C GLU A 9 7.50 -15.31 -10.69
N CYS A 10 8.09 -16.10 -9.79
CA CYS A 10 9.05 -15.62 -8.81
C CYS A 10 10.37 -15.12 -9.43
N GLU A 11 10.73 -15.60 -10.63
CA GLU A 11 11.94 -15.18 -11.35
C GLU A 11 11.68 -14.02 -12.31
N GLN A 12 10.41 -13.65 -12.53
CA GLN A 12 10.08 -12.52 -13.38
C GLN A 12 10.55 -11.22 -12.78
N LYS A 13 11.37 -10.50 -13.55
CA LYS A 13 11.94 -9.21 -13.16
C LYS A 13 10.90 -8.17 -12.71
N LEU A 14 9.68 -8.24 -13.24
CA LEU A 14 8.59 -7.32 -12.90
C LEU A 14 7.92 -7.63 -11.56
N LEU A 15 8.04 -8.87 -11.06
CA LEU A 15 7.34 -9.35 -9.87
C LEU A 15 8.30 -9.66 -8.71
N ALA A 16 9.52 -10.13 -9.01
CA ALA A 16 10.52 -10.54 -8.02
C ALA A 16 10.92 -9.47 -6.98
N GLY A 17 10.63 -8.19 -7.26
CA GLY A 17 10.94 -7.07 -6.37
C GLY A 17 9.78 -6.61 -5.49
N LEU A 18 8.58 -7.19 -5.62
CA LEU A 18 7.41 -6.73 -4.89
C LEU A 18 7.50 -7.07 -3.40
N GLY A 19 6.98 -6.16 -2.57
CA GLY A 19 6.78 -6.41 -1.15
C GLY A 19 5.56 -7.30 -0.90
N PRO A 20 5.30 -7.67 0.36
CA PRO A 20 4.13 -8.47 0.71
C PRO A 20 2.83 -7.73 0.37
N GLU A 21 1.82 -8.48 -0.04
CA GLU A 21 0.48 -7.95 -0.28
C GLU A 21 -0.32 -7.78 1.03
N PRO A 22 -1.17 -6.75 1.16
CA PRO A 22 -2.12 -6.63 2.26
C PRO A 22 -3.01 -7.88 2.39
N LEU A 23 -3.54 -8.12 3.59
CA LEU A 23 -4.41 -9.27 3.90
C LEU A 23 -3.74 -10.66 3.80
N THR A 24 -2.47 -10.75 3.42
CA THR A 24 -1.70 -12.00 3.43
C THR A 24 -1.01 -12.26 4.77
N ALA A 25 -0.59 -13.52 4.99
CA ALA A 25 0.18 -13.90 6.17
C ALA A 25 1.59 -13.27 6.23
N GLU A 26 2.14 -12.89 5.08
CA GLU A 26 3.49 -12.31 4.96
C GLU A 26 3.50 -10.82 5.37
N PHE A 27 2.38 -10.12 5.18
CA PHE A 27 2.23 -8.74 5.63
C PHE A 27 2.01 -8.67 7.14
N THR A 28 3.09 -8.78 7.90
CA THR A 28 3.08 -8.66 9.36
C THR A 28 3.48 -7.26 9.82
N VAL A 29 3.11 -6.91 11.06
CA VAL A 29 3.53 -5.66 11.71
C VAL A 29 5.05 -5.54 11.77
N LEU A 30 5.74 -6.66 11.99
CA LEU A 30 7.20 -6.73 12.03
C LEU A 30 7.80 -6.50 10.64
N ALA A 31 7.28 -7.17 9.59
CA ALA A 31 7.73 -6.98 8.21
C ALA A 31 7.60 -5.51 7.79
N LEU A 32 6.46 -4.86 8.09
CA LEU A 32 6.25 -3.45 7.81
C LEU A 32 7.25 -2.56 8.55
N LYS A 33 7.49 -2.82 9.84
CA LYS A 33 8.46 -2.08 10.64
C LYS A 33 9.86 -2.17 10.04
N ASP A 34 10.30 -3.38 9.72
CA ASP A 34 11.65 -3.65 9.22
C ASP A 34 11.83 -3.03 7.83
N ALA A 35 10.81 -3.11 6.97
CA ALA A 35 10.81 -2.47 5.66
C ALA A 35 10.92 -0.94 5.77
N LEU A 36 10.36 -0.30 6.80
CA LEU A 36 10.39 1.15 6.99
C LEU A 36 11.58 1.64 7.84
N ASN A 37 12.28 0.74 8.52
CA ASN A 37 13.35 1.08 9.44
C ASN A 37 14.49 1.82 8.73
N GLY A 38 15.02 2.87 9.36
CA GLY A 38 16.13 3.66 8.81
C GLY A 38 15.81 4.52 7.57
N ARG A 39 14.62 4.39 6.97
CA ARG A 39 14.25 5.17 5.78
C ARG A 39 13.98 6.64 6.11
N ARG A 40 14.70 7.53 5.43
CA ARG A 40 14.58 8.99 5.62
C ARG A 40 13.48 9.62 4.76
N THR A 41 12.89 8.86 3.85
CA THR A 41 11.78 9.32 3.00
C THR A 41 10.51 9.55 3.83
N PRO A 42 9.62 10.46 3.41
CA PRO A 42 8.30 10.60 4.00
C PRO A 42 7.52 9.27 3.99
N ILE A 43 6.73 9.02 5.02
CA ILE A 43 5.99 7.77 5.19
C ILE A 43 5.01 7.53 4.04
N LYS A 44 4.37 8.58 3.52
CA LYS A 44 3.50 8.46 2.35
C LYS A 44 4.25 7.96 1.13
N THR A 45 5.43 8.53 0.86
CA THR A 45 6.28 8.09 -0.26
C THR A 45 6.78 6.66 -0.05
N ALA A 46 7.11 6.29 1.19
CA ALA A 46 7.56 4.94 1.51
C ALA A 46 6.47 3.89 1.28
N LEU A 47 5.22 4.18 1.66
CA LEU A 47 4.09 3.27 1.46
C LEU A 47 3.63 3.16 -0.01
N LEU A 48 4.05 4.09 -0.88
CA LEU A 48 3.80 4.01 -2.33
C LEU A 48 4.86 3.16 -3.07
N ASP A 49 5.98 2.86 -2.41
CA ASP A 49 7.01 1.98 -2.96
C ASP A 49 6.51 0.53 -2.91
N GLN A 50 6.26 -0.04 -4.10
CA GLN A 50 5.69 -1.39 -4.24
C GLN A 50 6.59 -2.49 -3.67
N ARG A 51 7.84 -2.18 -3.34
CA ARG A 51 8.76 -3.09 -2.64
C ARG A 51 8.51 -3.17 -1.13
N ILE A 52 7.71 -2.25 -0.59
CA ILE A 52 7.38 -2.17 0.85
C ILE A 52 6.06 -2.89 1.12
N VAL A 53 5.01 -2.50 0.39
CA VAL A 53 3.72 -3.17 0.37
C VAL A 53 3.20 -3.06 -1.06
N ALA A 54 2.97 -4.20 -1.71
CA ALA A 54 2.43 -4.22 -3.06
C ALA A 54 0.94 -3.85 -3.07
N GLY A 55 0.46 -3.26 -4.16
CA GLY A 55 -0.96 -2.93 -4.35
C GLY A 55 -1.43 -1.63 -3.69
N LEU A 56 -0.57 -0.95 -2.91
CA LEU A 56 -0.92 0.36 -2.33
C LEU A 56 -0.77 1.50 -3.34
N GLY A 57 -1.90 2.15 -3.67
CA GLY A 57 -1.97 3.36 -4.47
C GLY A 57 -2.14 4.64 -3.64
N ASN A 58 -2.06 5.81 -4.28
CA ASN A 58 -2.13 7.12 -3.61
C ASN A 58 -3.40 7.34 -2.78
N ILE A 59 -4.54 6.83 -3.25
CA ILE A 59 -5.82 6.94 -2.54
C ILE A 59 -5.75 6.15 -1.23
N TYR A 60 -5.45 4.85 -1.31
CA TYR A 60 -5.36 3.98 -0.13
C TYR A 60 -4.31 4.47 0.85
N VAL A 61 -3.11 4.85 0.39
CA VAL A 61 -2.07 5.36 1.30
C VAL A 61 -2.53 6.63 2.03
N SER A 62 -3.24 7.53 1.35
CA SER A 62 -3.75 8.75 1.98
C SER A 62 -4.80 8.42 3.04
N GLU A 63 -5.72 7.49 2.74
CA GLU A 63 -6.75 7.05 3.66
C GLU A 63 -6.17 6.31 4.88
N ILE A 64 -5.23 5.39 4.66
CA ILE A 64 -4.53 4.65 5.71
C ILE A 64 -3.85 5.61 6.68
N LEU A 65 -3.11 6.60 6.15
CA LEU A 65 -2.41 7.58 6.99
C LEU A 65 -3.37 8.51 7.72
N HIS A 66 -4.48 8.88 7.08
CA HIS A 66 -5.55 9.65 7.71
C HIS A 66 -6.15 8.90 8.91
N ARG A 67 -6.62 7.67 8.71
CA ARG A 67 -7.21 6.85 9.79
C ARG A 67 -6.18 6.47 10.86
N ALA A 68 -4.92 6.26 10.47
CA ALA A 68 -3.82 6.04 11.42
C ALA A 68 -3.39 7.32 12.16
N HIS A 69 -3.92 8.50 11.81
CA HIS A 69 -3.56 9.81 12.38
C HIS A 69 -2.04 10.08 12.31
N ILE A 70 -1.43 9.75 11.18
CA ILE A 70 0.00 9.93 10.94
C ILE A 70 0.18 10.93 9.81
N SER A 71 0.90 12.02 10.10
CA SER A 71 1.22 13.02 9.08
C SER A 71 2.01 12.37 7.93
N PRO A 72 1.62 12.58 6.66
CA PRO A 72 2.28 11.99 5.51
C PRO A 72 3.72 12.48 5.32
N LEU A 73 4.06 13.61 5.95
CA LEU A 73 5.38 14.25 5.89
C LEU A 73 6.37 13.70 6.93
N LYS A 74 5.89 12.92 7.92
CA LYS A 74 6.78 12.26 8.88
C LYS A 74 7.68 11.27 8.14
N THR A 75 8.95 11.20 8.53
CA THR A 75 9.87 10.23 7.94
C THR A 75 9.51 8.82 8.39
N ALA A 76 9.68 7.84 7.50
CA ALA A 76 9.40 6.44 7.77
C ALA A 76 10.21 5.91 8.98
N ALA A 77 11.47 6.31 9.13
CA ALA A 77 12.31 5.95 10.28
C ALA A 77 11.74 6.45 11.63
N VAL A 78 11.13 7.64 11.65
CA VAL A 78 10.49 8.17 12.88
C VAL A 78 9.24 7.38 13.21
N VAL A 79 8.45 7.01 12.21
CA VAL A 79 7.24 6.20 12.38
C VAL A 79 7.58 4.78 12.86
N ALA A 80 8.59 4.14 12.26
CA ALA A 80 9.10 2.82 12.66
C ALA A 80 9.67 2.83 14.08
N GLY A 81 10.22 3.97 14.52
CA GLY A 81 10.86 4.12 15.81
C GLY A 81 12.27 3.54 15.84
N LYS A 82 13.09 4.01 16.79
CA LYS A 82 14.49 3.59 16.94
C LYS A 82 14.67 2.30 17.75
N SER A 83 13.63 1.87 18.47
CA SER A 83 13.68 0.70 19.34
C SER A 83 13.45 -0.60 18.56
N ARG A 84 13.91 -1.72 19.12
CA ARG A 84 13.51 -3.05 18.62
C ARG A 84 12.01 -3.30 18.82
N ARG A 85 11.37 -2.62 19.77
CA ARG A 85 9.91 -2.71 20.00
C ARG A 85 9.11 -2.17 18.82
N ILE A 86 7.94 -2.75 18.62
CA ILE A 86 6.95 -2.26 17.65
C ILE A 86 6.38 -0.94 18.17
N SER A 87 6.30 0.07 17.31
CA SER A 87 5.66 1.34 17.66
C SER A 87 4.15 1.23 17.43
N VAL A 88 3.37 1.90 18.28
CA VAL A 88 1.90 2.02 18.10
C VAL A 88 1.56 2.60 16.72
N ALA A 89 2.42 3.44 16.16
CA ALA A 89 2.22 4.01 14.84
C ALA A 89 2.28 2.93 13.73
N ILE A 90 3.22 1.98 13.82
CA ILE A 90 3.30 0.86 12.86
C ILE A 90 2.12 -0.07 13.01
N GLU A 91 1.70 -0.41 14.24
CA GLU A 91 0.51 -1.24 14.47
C GLU A 91 -0.74 -0.60 13.85
N ARG A 92 -0.89 0.72 14.01
CA ARG A 92 -2.00 1.46 13.40
C ARG A 92 -1.91 1.44 11.88
N ILE A 93 -0.75 1.67 11.28
CA ILE A 93 -0.62 1.61 9.80
C ILE A 93 -0.96 0.21 9.31
N HIS A 94 -0.40 -0.83 9.90
CA HIS A 94 -0.65 -2.22 9.51
C HIS A 94 -2.15 -2.56 9.57
N ARG A 95 -2.80 -2.29 10.70
CA ARG A 95 -4.23 -2.53 10.88
C ARG A 95 -5.07 -1.76 9.86
N GLN A 96 -4.83 -0.45 9.73
CA GLN A 96 -5.61 0.40 8.82
C GLN A 96 -5.35 0.06 7.35
N THR A 97 -4.17 -0.47 7.01
CA THR A 97 -3.89 -1.00 5.67
C THR A 97 -4.81 -2.17 5.35
N ASN A 98 -4.89 -3.16 6.25
CA ASN A 98 -5.79 -4.30 6.06
C ASN A 98 -7.26 -3.88 6.04
N GLU A 99 -7.69 -2.99 6.95
CA GLU A 99 -9.09 -2.51 6.98
C GLU A 99 -9.47 -1.77 5.69
N VAL A 100 -8.65 -0.82 5.23
CA VAL A 100 -8.93 -0.05 4.02
C VAL A 100 -8.96 -0.93 2.77
N ILE A 101 -8.04 -1.89 2.66
CA ILE A 101 -8.01 -2.80 1.51
C ILE A 101 -9.16 -3.80 1.55
N PHE A 102 -9.51 -4.31 2.74
CA PHE A 102 -10.69 -5.15 2.91
C PHE A 102 -11.97 -4.42 2.51
N GLU A 103 -12.18 -3.20 3.02
CA GLU A 103 -13.31 -2.35 2.64
C GLU A 103 -13.35 -2.05 1.13
N ALA A 104 -12.17 -1.81 0.53
CA ALA A 104 -12.07 -1.58 -0.91
C ALA A 104 -12.48 -2.81 -1.72
N ILE A 105 -12.10 -4.02 -1.30
CA ILE A 105 -12.49 -5.27 -1.95
C ILE A 105 -14.01 -5.49 -1.81
N GLU A 106 -14.55 -5.33 -0.60
CA GLU A 106 -15.99 -5.48 -0.32
C GLU A 106 -16.84 -4.49 -1.13
N ALA A 107 -16.34 -3.27 -1.33
CA ALA A 107 -17.00 -2.24 -2.14
C ALA A 107 -16.89 -2.48 -3.67
N GLY A 108 -16.18 -3.53 -4.12
CA GLY A 108 -15.94 -3.80 -5.55
C GLY A 108 -14.82 -2.93 -6.16
N GLY A 109 -13.92 -2.40 -5.33
CA GLY A 109 -12.85 -1.47 -5.69
C GLY A 109 -13.23 -0.01 -5.41
N SER A 110 -12.22 0.86 -5.25
CA SER A 110 -12.48 2.31 -5.27
C SER A 110 -12.81 2.70 -6.70
N THR A 111 -14.01 3.25 -6.93
CA THR A 111 -14.55 3.68 -8.23
C THR A 111 -13.63 4.63 -9.02
N ILE A 112 -12.56 5.15 -8.41
CA ILE A 112 -11.61 6.07 -9.03
C ILE A 112 -10.44 5.34 -9.74
N SER A 113 -10.21 4.04 -9.49
CA SER A 113 -9.14 3.31 -10.17
C SER A 113 -9.57 2.59 -11.46
N ASP A 114 -10.88 2.54 -11.76
CA ASP A 114 -11.39 1.75 -12.90
C ASP A 114 -12.46 2.43 -13.76
N PHE A 115 -12.28 3.73 -14.07
CA PHE A 115 -12.98 4.30 -15.23
C PHE A 115 -12.27 3.91 -16.54
N ARG A 116 -12.26 2.62 -16.83
CA ARG A 116 -12.43 2.11 -18.19
C ARG A 116 -13.67 1.24 -18.20
N GLY A 117 -14.82 1.90 -18.10
CA GLY A 117 -16.07 1.27 -18.50
C GLY A 117 -15.92 0.77 -19.93
N VAL A 118 -15.96 -0.55 -20.11
CA VAL A 118 -16.10 -1.24 -21.41
C VAL A 118 -17.56 -1.09 -21.91
N SER A 119 -18.14 0.10 -21.71
CA SER A 119 -19.45 0.51 -22.18
C SER A 119 -19.33 1.99 -22.54
N GLY A 120 -19.26 2.27 -23.85
CA GLY A 120 -19.06 3.61 -24.41
C GLY A 120 -20.22 4.57 -24.19
N SER A 121 -20.37 5.07 -22.96
CA SER A 121 -21.22 6.21 -22.63
C SER A 121 -20.42 7.14 -21.73
N GLY A 122 -19.77 8.11 -22.37
CA GLY A 122 -18.90 9.09 -21.73
C GLY A 122 -19.69 10.24 -21.13
N ASP A 123 -19.96 10.16 -19.83
CA ASP A 123 -20.13 11.37 -19.02
C ASP A 123 -18.91 11.50 -18.11
N LEU A 124 -17.95 12.30 -18.58
CA LEU A 124 -16.76 12.74 -17.88
C LEU A 124 -17.09 13.98 -17.05
N GLY A 125 -16.66 13.95 -15.78
CA GLY A 125 -16.03 15.06 -15.07
C GLY A 125 -16.67 16.45 -15.15
N TYR A 126 -17.32 16.84 -14.06
CA TYR A 126 -17.39 18.25 -13.67
C TYR A 126 -17.00 18.37 -12.20
N PHE A 127 -15.89 19.06 -11.93
CA PHE A 127 -15.57 19.56 -10.59
C PHE A 127 -15.64 21.09 -10.67
N PRO A 128 -16.52 21.75 -9.89
CA PRO A 128 -16.51 23.21 -9.77
C PRO A 128 -15.26 23.71 -9.04
#